data_AF-A0A7C5L147-F1
#
_entry.id   AF-A0A7C5L147-F1
#
_cell.length_a   1.000
_cell.length_b   1.000
_cell.length_c   1.000
_cell.angle_alpha   90.00
_cell.angle_beta   90.00
_cell.angle_gamma   90.00
#
_symmetry.space_group_name_H-M   'P 1'
#
loop_
_entity.id
_entity.type
_entity.pdbx_description
1 polymer ?
#
loop_
_entity_poly.entity_id
_entity_poly.type
_entity_poly.pdbx_seq_one_letter_code
_entity_poly.pdbx_strand_id
1 'polypeptide(L)' 'GHRSVGGFRASIYNATPLEGVQLLAELMRDFERRMS' A
#
# COMPACT_ATOMS: atom_id res chain seq x y z
N GLY A 1 -6.70 -1.23 6.75
CA GLY A 1 -8.13 -1.48 6.97
C GLY A 1 -8.46 -1.17 8.39
N HIS A 2 -9.69 -0.76 8.62
CA HIS A 2 -10.22 -0.70 9.97
C HIS A 2 -11.34 -1.74 10.09
N ARG A 3 -11.43 -2.39 11.25
CA ARG A 3 -12.29 -3.57 11.46
C ARG A 3 -13.74 -3.33 11.06
N SER A 4 -14.25 -2.10 11.19
CA SER A 4 -15.64 -1.75 10.87
C SER A 4 -15.91 -1.38 9.41
N VAL A 5 -14.89 -1.10 8.59
CA VAL A 5 -15.05 -0.63 7.20
C VAL A 5 -14.35 -1.51 6.16
N GLY A 6 -13.53 -2.47 6.60
CA GLY A 6 -12.77 -3.34 5.70
C GLY A 6 -11.64 -2.60 4.96
N GLY A 7 -11.27 -3.15 3.80
CA GLY A 7 -10.27 -2.58 2.89
C GLY A 7 -8.84 -2.52 3.44
N PHE A 8 -7.95 -1.87 2.69
CA PHE A 8 -6.55 -1.68 3.04
C PHE A 8 -6.27 -0.22 3.43
N ARG A 9 -5.32 -0.01 4.34
CA ARG A 9 -4.87 1.33 4.77
C ARG A 9 -3.39 1.23 5.06
N ALA A 10 -2.57 1.91 4.26
CA ALA A 10 -1.16 2.10 4.55
C ALA A 10 -1.01 3.32 5.46
N SER A 11 -0.22 3.18 6.53
CA SER A 11 0.11 4.32 7.40
C SER A 11 1.52 4.77 7.03
N ILE A 12 1.65 6.02 6.59
CA ILE A 12 2.91 6.60 6.12
C ILE A 12 3.20 7.81 7.02
N TYR A 13 4.17 7.67 7.92
CA TYR A 13 4.56 8.70 8.87
C TYR A 13 5.87 9.36 8.44
N ASN A 14 6.32 10.39 9.16
CA ASN A 14 7.61 11.05 8.87
C ASN A 14 8.81 10.09 8.88
N ALA A 15 8.74 9.02 9.66
CA ALA A 15 9.79 7.98 9.71
C ALA A 15 9.71 6.98 8.55
N THR A 16 8.68 7.05 7.71
CA THR A 16 8.57 6.17 6.54
C THR A 16 9.44 6.74 5.41
N PRO A 17 10.47 6.01 4.98
CA PRO A 17 11.35 6.45 3.90
C PRO A 17 10.62 6.43 2.55
N LEU A 18 11.07 7.25 1.60
CA LEU A 18 10.46 7.36 0.27
C LEU A 18 10.48 6.03 -0.46
N GLU A 19 11.57 5.29 -0.33
CA GLU A 19 11.79 3.97 -0.92
C GLU A 19 10.71 2.98 -0.46
N GLY A 20 10.28 3.08 0.81
CA GLY A 20 9.20 2.25 1.34
C GLY A 20 7.85 2.55 0.70
N VAL A 21 7.57 3.82 0.41
CA VAL A 21 6.34 4.23 -0.28
C VAL A 21 6.38 3.82 -1.76
N GLN A 22 7.54 3.93 -2.40
CA GLN A 22 7.73 3.51 -3.78
C GLN A 22 7.52 2.00 -3.95
N LEU A 23 8.11 1.19 -3.06
CA LEU A 23 7.92 -0.26 -3.06
C LEU A 23 6.44 -0.65 -2.88
N LEU A 24 5.72 0.05 -1.99
CA LEU A 24 4.29 -0.16 -1.81
C LEU A 24 3.51 0.12 -3.12
N ALA A 25 3.82 1.24 -3.79
CA ALA A 25 3.16 1.60 -5.03
C ALA A 25 3.46 0.60 -6.16
N GLU A 26 4.69 0.11 -6.27
CA GLU A 26 5.07 -0.93 -7.23
C GLU A 26 4.33 -2.24 -6.96
N LEU A 27 4.28 -2.68 -5.70
CA LEU A 27 3.52 -3.87 -5.32
C LEU A 27 2.03 -3.75 -5.66
N MET A 28 1.42 -2.58 -5.48
CA MET A 28 0.00 -2.37 -5.82
C MET A 28 -0.23 -2.47 -7.34
N ARG A 29 0.66 -1.89 -8.16
CA ARG A 29 0.58 -1.99 -9.63
C ARG A 29 0.81 -3.43 -10.10
N ASP A 30 1.75 -4.15 -9.49
CA ASP A 30 2.01 -5.56 -9.78
C ASP A 30 0.82 -6.44 -9.43
N PHE A 31 0.23 -6.20 -8.26
CA PHE A 31 -0.94 -6.90 -7.80
C PHE A 31 -2.12 -6.70 -8.75
N GLU A 32 -2.41 -5.45 -9.13
CA GLU A 32 -3.46 -5.12 -10.11
C GLU A 32 -3.23 -5.86 -11.44
N ARG A 33 -2.02 -5.81 -11.99
CA ARG A 33 -1.68 -6.50 -13.26
C ARG A 33 -1.83 -8.02 -13.19
N ARG A 34 -1.60 -8.63 -12.03
CA ARG A 34 -1.73 -10.10 -11.85
C ARG A 34 -3.17 -10.53 -11.59
N MET A 35 -4.02 -9.60 -11.16
CA MET A 35 -5.41 -9.87 -10.78
C MET A 35 -6.43 -9.33 -11.78
N SER A 36 -6.01 -8.59 -12.81
CA SER A 36 -6.82 -8.29 -14.00
C SER A 36 -6.86 -9.49 -14.94
#